data_AF-A0A1M6U2F0-F1
#
_entry.id   AF-A0A1M6U2F0-F1
#
_cell.length_a   1.000
_cell.length_b   1.000
_cell.length_c   1.000
_cell.angle_alpha   90.00
_cell.angle_beta   90.00
_cell.angle_gamma   90.00
#
_symmetry.space_group_name_H-M   'P 1'
#
loop_
_entity.id
_entity.type
_entity.pdbx_description
1 polymer ?
#
loop_
_entity_poly.entity_id
_entity_poly.type
_entity_poly.pdbx_seq_one_letter_code
_entity_poly.pdbx_strand_id
1 'polypeptide(L)'
;MFKHLREDIKSVFHRDPAARNTFEVLTNYPGLHALLIHRFSHWLWNAGLKWLARTISTLARWFTGIEIHPGATIGRRFFIDHGMGVVIGETTVIGDDVTLYQGVTLGGTSWNKGKRHPTIGDGVVVGAGAKILGPFEVGEGAKIGSNSVVTKAVPAGATVVGIPGRIIVKQKTGDDARRKIMEERMGFDAYGVTEEMPDPVARSVRALLDHMHAVDDRIETMCKALRKVNSEYQNGELPVLDEEDFDCVRDDSEDRG
;
A
#
# COMPACT_ATOMS: atom_id res chain seq x y z
N MET A 1 -10.67 -5.91 -28.22
CA MET A 1 -10.44 -4.49 -27.87
C MET A 1 -11.71 -3.78 -27.42
N PHE A 2 -12.76 -3.64 -28.25
CA PHE A 2 -13.98 -2.89 -27.90
C PHE A 2 -14.80 -3.44 -26.71
N LYS A 3 -14.85 -4.77 -26.53
CA LYS A 3 -15.50 -5.37 -25.34
C LYS A 3 -14.81 -4.99 -24.03
N HIS A 4 -13.47 -4.94 -24.03
CA HIS A 4 -12.68 -4.54 -22.86
C HIS A 4 -12.85 -3.06 -22.53
N LEU A 5 -12.94 -2.18 -23.54
CA LEU A 5 -13.17 -0.75 -23.31
C LEU A 5 -14.49 -0.48 -22.55
N ARG A 6 -15.56 -1.21 -22.87
CA ARG A 6 -16.85 -1.04 -22.17
C ARG A 6 -16.76 -1.49 -20.71
N GLU A 7 -15.98 -2.53 -20.42
CA GLU A 7 -15.74 -3.00 -19.06
C GLU A 7 -14.87 -2.03 -18.27
N ASP A 8 -13.80 -1.52 -18.89
CA ASP A 8 -12.88 -0.55 -18.28
C ASP A 8 -13.64 0.75 -17.93
N ILE A 9 -14.47 1.28 -18.84
CA ILE A 9 -15.34 2.45 -18.57
C ILE A 9 -16.33 2.17 -17.43
N LYS A 10 -16.98 1.01 -17.43
CA LYS A 10 -17.91 0.63 -16.33
C LYS A 10 -17.20 0.53 -14.99
N SER A 11 -15.95 0.06 -14.98
CA SER A 11 -15.13 -0.01 -13.78
C SER A 11 -14.86 1.38 -13.19
N VAL A 12 -14.66 2.39 -14.04
CA VAL A 12 -14.52 3.79 -13.59
C VAL A 12 -15.77 4.24 -12.82
N PHE A 13 -16.96 4.08 -13.41
CA PHE A 13 -18.21 4.47 -12.74
C PHE A 13 -18.48 3.73 -11.43
N HIS A 14 -18.01 2.49 -11.30
CA HIS A 14 -18.19 1.72 -10.06
C HIS A 14 -17.24 2.17 -8.95
N ARG A 15 -16.05 2.67 -9.29
CA ARG A 15 -14.97 2.91 -8.32
C ARG A 15 -14.71 4.38 -8.03
N ASP A 16 -15.11 5.26 -8.94
CA ASP A 16 -14.96 6.70 -8.79
C ASP A 16 -16.34 7.39 -8.69
N PRO A 17 -16.74 7.84 -7.48
CA PRO A 17 -17.96 8.60 -7.28
C PRO A 17 -18.02 9.93 -8.06
N ALA A 18 -16.89 10.47 -8.51
CA ALA A 18 -16.84 11.72 -9.26
C ALA A 18 -17.18 11.54 -10.75
N ALA A 19 -17.22 10.31 -11.27
CA ALA A 19 -17.53 10.02 -12.66
C ALA A 19 -19.02 10.28 -12.97
N ARG A 20 -19.34 11.40 -13.65
CA ARG A 20 -20.73 11.80 -13.92
C ARG A 20 -21.32 11.19 -15.20
N ASN A 21 -20.54 11.12 -16.28
CA ASN A 21 -21.02 10.64 -17.57
C ASN A 21 -19.89 10.07 -18.45
N THR A 22 -20.26 9.25 -19.45
CA THR A 22 -19.27 8.51 -20.26
C THR A 22 -18.39 9.42 -21.12
N PHE A 23 -18.92 10.58 -21.53
CA PHE A 23 -18.15 11.55 -22.31
C PHE A 23 -17.00 12.10 -21.46
N GLU A 24 -17.28 12.54 -20.24
CA GLU A 24 -16.27 13.02 -19.28
C GLU A 24 -15.24 11.94 -18.94
N VAL A 25 -15.69 10.70 -18.70
CA VAL A 25 -14.77 9.57 -18.49
C VAL A 25 -13.85 9.36 -19.70
N LEU A 26 -14.39 9.45 -20.91
CA LEU A 26 -13.61 9.25 -22.13
C LEU A 26 -12.67 10.42 -22.44
N THR A 27 -12.98 11.66 -22.06
CA THR A 27 -12.17 12.83 -22.41
C THR A 27 -11.19 13.25 -21.31
N ASN A 28 -11.50 13.00 -20.04
CA ASN A 28 -10.80 13.62 -18.91
C ASN A 28 -10.14 12.62 -17.95
N TYR A 29 -10.21 11.30 -18.20
CA TYR A 29 -9.57 10.30 -17.33
C TYR A 29 -8.23 9.84 -17.88
N PRO A 30 -7.10 10.39 -17.38
CA PRO A 30 -5.77 10.03 -17.88
C PRO A 30 -5.45 8.55 -17.65
N GLY A 31 -5.98 7.95 -16.57
CA GLY A 31 -5.85 6.52 -16.28
C GLY A 31 -6.41 5.64 -17.40
N LEU A 32 -7.61 5.98 -17.90
CA LEU A 32 -8.23 5.27 -19.02
C LEU A 32 -7.44 5.45 -20.31
N HIS A 33 -6.98 6.68 -20.61
CA HIS A 33 -6.17 6.95 -21.80
C HIS A 33 -4.87 6.17 -21.79
N ALA A 34 -4.15 6.18 -20.67
CA ALA A 34 -2.89 5.45 -20.51
C ALA A 34 -3.08 3.94 -20.70
N LEU A 35 -4.16 3.37 -20.15
CA LEU A 35 -4.49 1.96 -20.32
C LEU A 35 -4.76 1.60 -21.78
N LEU A 36 -5.54 2.42 -22.50
CA LEU A 36 -5.85 2.18 -23.91
C LEU A 36 -4.61 2.23 -24.80
N ILE A 37 -3.78 3.26 -24.60
CA ILE A 37 -2.53 3.40 -25.33
C ILE A 37 -1.54 2.27 -24.97
N HIS A 38 -1.51 1.84 -23.71
CA HIS A 38 -0.73 0.68 -23.29
C HIS A 38 -1.19 -0.59 -23.99
N ARG A 39 -2.50 -0.90 -24.03
CA ARG A 39 -3.00 -2.10 -24.71
C ARG A 39 -2.58 -2.14 -26.19
N PHE A 40 -2.58 -0.99 -26.88
CA PHE A 40 -2.05 -0.88 -28.25
C PHE A 40 -0.53 -1.04 -28.32
N SER A 41 0.21 -0.40 -27.41
CA SER A 41 1.68 -0.50 -27.33
C SER A 41 2.15 -1.91 -26.99
N HIS A 42 1.42 -2.62 -26.12
CA HIS A 42 1.66 -4.00 -25.74
C HIS A 42 1.46 -4.95 -26.93
N TRP A 43 0.41 -4.72 -27.73
CA TRP A 43 0.22 -5.46 -28.98
C TRP A 43 1.40 -5.27 -29.94
N LEU A 44 1.85 -4.03 -30.16
CA LEU A 44 3.04 -3.73 -30.98
C LEU A 44 4.32 -4.38 -30.43
N TRP A 45 4.48 -4.38 -29.11
CA TRP A 45 5.60 -5.00 -28.44
C TRP A 45 5.67 -6.51 -28.71
N ASN A 46 4.53 -7.19 -28.62
CA ASN A 46 4.41 -8.62 -28.89
C ASN A 46 4.52 -8.95 -30.39
N ALA A 47 4.18 -8.00 -31.27
CA ALA A 47 4.43 -8.11 -32.71
C ALA A 47 5.90 -7.90 -33.11
N GLY A 48 6.80 -7.64 -32.14
CA GLY A 48 8.23 -7.43 -32.38
C GLY A 48 8.63 -6.00 -32.72
N LEU A 49 7.67 -5.07 -32.84
CA LEU A 49 7.89 -3.65 -33.14
C LEU A 49 8.27 -2.87 -31.87
N LYS A 50 9.32 -3.34 -31.17
CA LYS A 50 9.68 -2.89 -29.81
C LYS A 50 9.99 -1.40 -29.71
N TRP A 51 10.72 -0.86 -30.69
CA TRP A 51 11.04 0.57 -30.70
C TRP A 51 9.77 1.42 -30.80
N LEU A 52 8.87 1.09 -31.73
CA LEU A 52 7.62 1.81 -31.91
C LEU A 52 6.72 1.72 -30.67
N ALA A 53 6.61 0.52 -30.08
CA ALA A 53 5.89 0.31 -28.83
C ALA A 53 6.43 1.18 -27.69
N ARG A 54 7.77 1.32 -27.57
CA ARG A 54 8.40 2.19 -26.57
C ARG A 54 8.14 3.67 -26.85
N THR A 55 8.27 4.11 -28.09
CA THR A 55 7.99 5.50 -28.48
C THR A 55 6.55 5.89 -28.13
N ILE A 56 5.57 5.04 -28.43
CA ILE A 56 4.16 5.30 -28.11
C ILE A 56 3.92 5.32 -26.59
N SER A 57 4.52 4.39 -25.84
CA SER A 57 4.48 4.39 -24.37
C SER A 57 5.08 5.68 -23.78
N THR A 58 6.16 6.21 -24.35
CA THR A 58 6.75 7.50 -23.94
C THR A 58 5.81 8.68 -24.23
N LEU A 59 5.16 8.70 -25.40
CA LEU A 59 4.17 9.73 -25.70
C LEU A 59 2.99 9.66 -24.72
N ALA A 60 2.48 8.47 -24.43
CA ALA A 60 1.42 8.26 -23.44
C ALA A 60 1.80 8.85 -22.08
N ARG A 61 3.04 8.60 -21.63
CA ARG A 61 3.57 9.18 -20.39
C ARG A 61 3.57 10.71 -20.43
N TRP A 62 3.98 11.33 -21.53
CA TRP A 62 3.98 12.80 -21.63
C TRP A 62 2.58 13.40 -21.58
N PHE A 63 1.58 12.74 -22.17
CA PHE A 63 0.20 13.23 -22.17
C PHE A 63 -0.55 12.95 -20.86
N THR A 64 -0.25 11.84 -20.18
CA THR A 64 -1.05 11.36 -19.02
C THR A 64 -0.32 11.44 -17.68
N GLY A 65 1.01 11.57 -17.67
CA GLY A 65 1.82 11.46 -16.46
C GLY A 65 1.98 10.03 -15.92
N ILE A 66 1.45 9.02 -16.63
CA ILE A 66 1.49 7.60 -16.25
C ILE A 66 2.49 6.87 -17.14
N GLU A 67 3.50 6.24 -16.54
CA GLU A 67 4.46 5.41 -17.25
C GLU A 67 4.08 3.93 -17.15
N ILE A 68 3.70 3.33 -18.29
CA ILE A 68 3.46 1.89 -18.39
C ILE A 68 4.38 1.31 -19.46
N HIS A 69 5.30 0.43 -19.05
CA HIS A 69 6.17 -0.25 -20.00
C HIS A 69 5.35 -1.18 -20.91
N PRO A 70 5.59 -1.21 -22.25
CA PRO A 70 4.82 -2.05 -23.18
C PRO A 70 4.88 -3.55 -22.87
N GLY A 71 5.97 -4.02 -22.28
CA GLY A 71 6.12 -5.42 -21.86
C GLY A 71 5.28 -5.85 -20.65
N ALA A 72 4.71 -4.90 -19.89
CA ALA A 72 3.87 -5.23 -18.75
C ALA A 72 2.60 -5.96 -19.20
N THR A 73 2.12 -6.90 -18.40
CA THR A 73 0.87 -7.63 -18.65
C THR A 73 -0.19 -7.14 -17.69
N ILE A 74 -1.32 -6.68 -18.22
CA ILE A 74 -2.42 -6.09 -17.44
C ILE A 74 -3.74 -6.79 -17.76
N GLY A 75 -4.43 -7.22 -16.71
CA GLY A 75 -5.75 -7.84 -16.76
C GLY A 75 -6.89 -6.90 -17.17
N ARG A 76 -8.10 -7.28 -16.78
CA ARG A 76 -9.36 -6.58 -17.09
C ARG A 76 -9.77 -5.70 -15.91
N ARG A 77 -10.53 -4.62 -16.19
CA ARG A 77 -11.05 -3.72 -15.15
C ARG A 77 -9.96 -3.15 -14.26
N PHE A 78 -8.78 -2.95 -14.86
CA PHE A 78 -7.66 -2.29 -14.20
C PHE A 78 -7.96 -0.79 -14.11
N PHE A 79 -7.93 -0.26 -12.90
CA PHE A 79 -8.30 1.12 -12.64
C PHE A 79 -7.09 1.90 -12.12
N ILE A 80 -6.78 3.02 -12.78
CA ILE A 80 -5.78 3.98 -12.32
C ILE A 80 -6.53 5.26 -11.97
N ASP A 81 -6.60 5.57 -10.68
CA ASP A 81 -7.22 6.79 -10.18
C ASP A 81 -6.18 7.91 -10.04
N HIS A 82 -6.53 9.12 -10.49
CA HIS A 82 -5.68 10.31 -10.64
C HIS A 82 -4.44 10.14 -11.54
N GLY A 83 -3.68 9.06 -11.37
CA GLY A 83 -2.67 8.53 -12.27
C GLY A 83 -1.31 9.22 -12.29
N MET A 84 -1.23 10.50 -11.94
CA MET A 84 0.04 11.24 -12.00
C MET A 84 1.16 10.53 -11.24
N GLY A 85 2.29 10.28 -11.91
CA GLY A 85 3.47 9.65 -11.30
C GLY A 85 3.36 8.14 -11.07
N VAL A 86 2.36 7.47 -11.64
CA VAL A 86 2.31 6.00 -11.67
C VAL A 86 3.40 5.46 -12.58
N VAL A 87 4.16 4.47 -12.11
CA VAL A 87 5.24 3.81 -12.85
C VAL A 87 5.09 2.30 -12.79
N ILE A 88 4.90 1.66 -13.95
CA ILE A 88 4.73 0.21 -14.10
C ILE A 88 5.84 -0.35 -14.98
N GLY A 89 6.72 -1.16 -14.38
CA GLY A 89 7.91 -1.67 -15.06
C GLY A 89 7.66 -2.88 -15.97
N GLU A 90 8.67 -3.21 -16.79
CA GLU A 90 8.56 -4.15 -17.92
C GLU A 90 7.99 -5.51 -17.59
N THR A 91 8.44 -6.14 -16.51
CA THR A 91 8.07 -7.54 -16.19
C THR A 91 6.93 -7.63 -15.19
N THR A 92 6.20 -6.53 -15.00
CA THR A 92 5.04 -6.47 -14.10
C THR A 92 3.92 -7.29 -14.68
N VAL A 93 3.27 -8.06 -13.82
CA VAL A 93 2.02 -8.76 -14.14
C VAL A 93 0.97 -8.20 -13.19
N ILE A 94 -0.16 -7.76 -13.74
CA ILE A 94 -1.29 -7.22 -12.98
C ILE A 94 -2.52 -8.05 -13.34
N GLY A 95 -3.19 -8.56 -12.31
CA GLY A 95 -4.43 -9.31 -12.41
C GLY A 95 -5.63 -8.46 -12.81
N ASP A 96 -6.81 -9.07 -12.67
CA ASP A 96 -8.11 -8.43 -12.90
C ASP A 96 -8.51 -7.56 -11.70
N ASP A 97 -9.33 -6.54 -11.94
CA ASP A 97 -9.96 -5.73 -10.90
C ASP A 97 -8.99 -4.96 -9.97
N VAL A 98 -7.72 -4.81 -10.34
CA VAL A 98 -6.73 -4.06 -9.55
C VAL A 98 -6.96 -2.54 -9.64
N THR A 99 -6.76 -1.84 -8.52
CA THR A 99 -6.81 -0.36 -8.44
C THR A 99 -5.45 0.19 -8.01
N LEU A 100 -4.90 1.14 -8.77
CA LEU A 100 -3.74 1.94 -8.37
C LEU A 100 -4.12 3.41 -8.24
N TYR A 101 -3.62 4.07 -7.20
CA TYR A 101 -3.70 5.52 -7.05
C TYR A 101 -2.44 6.22 -7.61
N GLN A 102 -2.45 7.55 -7.61
CA GLN A 102 -1.33 8.39 -8.04
C GLN A 102 -0.01 8.05 -7.32
N GLY A 103 1.13 8.25 -8.00
CA GLY A 103 2.47 8.09 -7.43
C GLY A 103 2.89 6.66 -7.10
N VAL A 104 2.08 5.65 -7.46
CA VAL A 104 2.41 4.24 -7.23
C VAL A 104 3.57 3.81 -8.13
N THR A 105 4.50 3.01 -7.60
CA THR A 105 5.58 2.40 -8.40
C THR A 105 5.57 0.88 -8.24
N LEU A 106 5.46 0.19 -9.37
CA LEU A 106 5.68 -1.26 -9.51
C LEU A 106 7.06 -1.45 -10.14
N GLY A 107 8.07 -1.48 -9.28
CA GLY A 107 9.48 -1.32 -9.64
C GLY A 107 10.31 -2.60 -9.52
N GLY A 108 11.47 -2.58 -10.17
CA GLY A 108 12.45 -3.65 -10.08
C GLY A 108 13.56 -3.34 -9.06
N THR A 109 14.18 -4.40 -8.53
CA THR A 109 15.29 -4.29 -7.55
C THR A 109 16.64 -4.77 -8.11
N SER A 110 16.68 -5.23 -9.36
CA SER A 110 17.86 -5.83 -9.99
C SER A 110 18.07 -5.32 -11.41
N TRP A 111 19.34 -5.27 -11.83
CA TRP A 111 19.79 -4.97 -13.18
C TRP A 111 19.65 -6.18 -14.15
N ASN A 112 19.30 -7.36 -13.64
CA ASN A 112 19.16 -8.56 -14.45
C ASN A 112 17.96 -8.47 -15.40
N LYS A 113 18.11 -8.93 -16.63
CA LYS A 113 17.06 -8.84 -17.67
C LYS A 113 15.80 -9.68 -17.38
N GLY A 114 15.83 -10.61 -16.43
CA GLY A 114 14.72 -11.49 -16.09
C GLY A 114 13.55 -10.82 -15.34
N LYS A 115 12.66 -11.65 -14.78
CA LYS A 115 11.57 -11.20 -13.89
C LYS A 115 12.17 -10.46 -12.70
N ARG A 116 11.77 -9.19 -12.54
CA ARG A 116 12.32 -8.27 -11.54
C ARG A 116 11.27 -7.33 -10.95
N HIS A 117 10.12 -7.20 -11.59
CA HIS A 117 8.98 -6.40 -11.15
C HIS A 117 7.91 -7.29 -10.52
N PRO A 118 7.01 -6.74 -9.69
CA PRO A 118 6.05 -7.54 -8.94
C PRO A 118 5.01 -8.24 -9.82
N THR A 119 4.33 -9.20 -9.22
CA THR A 119 3.07 -9.77 -9.71
C THR A 119 1.97 -9.33 -8.74
N ILE A 120 0.96 -8.66 -9.25
CA ILE A 120 -0.17 -8.13 -8.48
C ILE A 120 -1.38 -9.01 -8.77
N GLY A 121 -1.88 -9.68 -7.74
CA GLY A 121 -3.06 -10.55 -7.82
C GLY A 121 -4.36 -9.77 -8.04
N ASP A 122 -5.45 -10.51 -8.26
CA ASP A 122 -6.75 -9.92 -8.59
C ASP A 122 -7.30 -9.08 -7.42
N GLY A 123 -8.04 -8.01 -7.74
CA GLY A 123 -8.72 -7.18 -6.74
C GLY A 123 -7.81 -6.42 -5.76
N VAL A 124 -6.50 -6.41 -5.98
CA VAL A 124 -5.55 -5.68 -5.13
C VAL A 124 -5.77 -4.17 -5.24
N VAL A 125 -5.72 -3.47 -4.10
CA VAL A 125 -5.78 -2.01 -4.03
C VAL A 125 -4.45 -1.47 -3.55
N VAL A 126 -3.85 -0.55 -4.32
CA VAL A 126 -2.56 0.06 -4.00
C VAL A 126 -2.72 1.56 -3.80
N GLY A 127 -2.62 1.99 -2.54
CA GLY A 127 -2.76 3.37 -2.09
C GLY A 127 -1.74 4.34 -2.70
N ALA A 128 -2.05 5.63 -2.60
CA ALA A 128 -1.28 6.68 -3.25
C ALA A 128 0.18 6.68 -2.79
N GLY A 129 1.11 6.84 -3.72
CA GLY A 129 2.54 6.95 -3.42
C GLY A 129 3.21 5.63 -3.01
N ALA A 130 2.50 4.50 -2.91
CA ALA A 130 3.10 3.23 -2.50
C ALA A 130 4.16 2.72 -3.51
N LYS A 131 5.18 2.03 -3.00
CA LYS A 131 6.29 1.47 -3.78
C LYS A 131 6.35 -0.04 -3.55
N ILE A 132 6.14 -0.83 -4.60
CA ILE A 132 6.23 -2.29 -4.57
C ILE A 132 7.44 -2.68 -5.42
N LEU A 133 8.50 -3.14 -4.77
CA LEU A 133 9.83 -3.24 -5.37
C LEU A 133 10.34 -4.68 -5.33
N GLY A 134 10.35 -5.35 -6.47
CA GLY A 134 10.96 -6.67 -6.64
C GLY A 134 10.05 -7.73 -7.26
N PRO A 135 10.59 -8.91 -7.62
CA PRO A 135 9.87 -9.97 -8.32
C PRO A 135 9.12 -10.91 -7.35
N PHE A 136 8.22 -10.37 -6.54
CA PHE A 136 7.36 -11.17 -5.65
C PHE A 136 5.89 -10.94 -5.94
N GLU A 137 5.06 -11.78 -5.34
CA GLU A 137 3.62 -11.72 -5.48
C GLU A 137 2.97 -10.91 -4.35
N VAL A 138 2.01 -10.08 -4.74
CA VAL A 138 1.03 -9.46 -3.85
C VAL A 138 -0.27 -10.20 -4.07
N GLY A 139 -0.68 -11.01 -3.08
CA GLY A 139 -1.81 -11.92 -3.20
C GLY A 139 -3.14 -11.21 -3.45
N GLU A 140 -4.08 -11.96 -4.01
CA GLU A 140 -5.44 -11.50 -4.33
C GLU A 140 -6.12 -10.76 -3.16
N GLY A 141 -6.79 -9.65 -3.47
CA GLY A 141 -7.54 -8.85 -2.51
C GLY A 141 -6.69 -8.14 -1.44
N ALA A 142 -5.36 -8.18 -1.55
CA ALA A 142 -4.50 -7.45 -0.64
C ALA A 142 -4.66 -5.93 -0.78
N LYS A 143 -4.42 -5.21 0.33
CA LYS A 143 -4.48 -3.75 0.39
C LYS A 143 -3.11 -3.20 0.78
N ILE A 144 -2.55 -2.33 -0.05
CA ILE A 144 -1.29 -1.66 0.24
C ILE A 144 -1.61 -0.22 0.60
N GLY A 145 -1.30 0.20 1.82
CA GLY A 145 -1.58 1.56 2.28
C GLY A 145 -0.71 2.60 1.56
N SER A 146 -1.19 3.84 1.56
CA SER A 146 -0.46 4.98 1.00
C SER A 146 0.98 5.09 1.49
N ASN A 147 1.88 5.50 0.61
CA ASN A 147 3.32 5.70 0.85
C ASN A 147 4.06 4.47 1.43
N SER A 148 3.45 3.30 1.44
CA SER A 148 4.11 2.08 1.95
C SER A 148 5.21 1.61 1.01
N VAL A 149 6.28 1.07 1.56
CA VAL A 149 7.39 0.49 0.77
C VAL A 149 7.43 -1.02 0.97
N VAL A 150 6.88 -1.75 0.01
CA VAL A 150 6.72 -3.21 0.04
C VAL A 150 7.88 -3.86 -0.70
N THR A 151 8.65 -4.67 0.01
CA THR A 151 9.85 -5.36 -0.52
C THR A 151 9.79 -6.88 -0.36
N LYS A 152 8.66 -7.42 0.12
CA LYS A 152 8.43 -8.84 0.37
C LYS A 152 7.03 -9.24 -0.08
N ALA A 153 6.84 -10.54 -0.33
CA ALA A 153 5.55 -11.11 -0.70
C ALA A 153 4.46 -10.77 0.32
N VAL A 154 3.25 -10.53 -0.19
CA VAL A 154 2.08 -10.15 0.62
C VAL A 154 1.03 -11.26 0.49
N PRO A 155 0.57 -11.87 1.59
CA PRO A 155 -0.49 -12.87 1.55
C PRO A 155 -1.81 -12.31 0.98
N ALA A 156 -2.64 -13.18 0.42
CA ALA A 156 -3.97 -12.81 -0.06
C ALA A 156 -4.83 -12.21 1.06
N GLY A 157 -5.59 -11.16 0.74
CA GLY A 157 -6.45 -10.41 1.65
C GLY A 157 -5.73 -9.65 2.77
N ALA A 158 -4.39 -9.66 2.79
CA ALA A 158 -3.61 -8.98 3.82
C ALA A 158 -3.52 -7.47 3.54
N THR A 159 -3.37 -6.69 4.61
CA THR A 159 -3.10 -5.25 4.50
C THR A 159 -1.66 -4.95 4.89
N VAL A 160 -0.96 -4.13 4.10
CA VAL A 160 0.42 -3.73 4.36
C VAL A 160 0.53 -2.22 4.47
N VAL A 161 1.18 -1.73 5.53
CA VAL A 161 1.43 -0.30 5.71
C VAL A 161 2.87 0.00 6.14
N GLY A 162 3.31 1.24 5.92
CA GLY A 162 4.54 1.79 6.48
C GLY A 162 5.81 1.57 5.65
N ILE A 163 6.93 2.06 6.18
CA ILE A 163 8.25 2.02 5.56
C ILE A 163 9.27 1.47 6.57
N PRO A 164 9.80 0.24 6.39
CA PRO A 164 9.41 -0.76 5.40
C PRO A 164 7.99 -1.30 5.69
N GLY A 165 7.30 -1.76 4.65
CA GLY A 165 5.93 -2.27 4.72
C GLY A 165 5.80 -3.46 5.66
N ARG A 166 4.87 -3.37 6.61
CA ARG A 166 4.54 -4.44 7.56
C ARG A 166 3.11 -4.92 7.35
N ILE A 167 2.94 -6.24 7.37
CA ILE A 167 1.63 -6.87 7.29
C ILE A 167 0.88 -6.63 8.59
N ILE A 168 -0.31 -6.04 8.50
CA ILE A 168 -1.24 -5.91 9.61
C ILE A 168 -2.13 -7.14 9.60
N VAL A 169 -1.96 -7.97 10.62
CA VAL A 169 -2.84 -9.11 10.87
C VAL A 169 -4.12 -8.59 11.50
N LYS A 170 -5.22 -8.57 10.73
CA LYS A 170 -6.57 -8.30 11.25
C LYS A 170 -6.89 -9.43 12.25
N GLN A 171 -6.92 -9.15 13.55
CA GLN A 171 -7.41 -10.14 14.51
C GLN A 171 -8.89 -10.38 14.22
N LYS A 172 -9.27 -11.65 14.04
CA LYS A 172 -10.67 -12.08 14.03
C LYS A 172 -11.23 -11.92 15.44
N THR A 173 -11.58 -10.71 15.84
CA THR A 173 -12.50 -10.49 16.95
C THR A 173 -13.91 -10.64 16.39
N GLY A 174 -14.77 -11.40 17.08
CA GLY A 174 -16.03 -11.99 16.57
C GLY A 174 -17.17 -11.04 16.18
N ASP A 175 -16.88 -9.82 15.73
CA ASP A 175 -17.83 -8.80 15.28
C ASP A 175 -17.91 -8.70 13.74
N ASP A 176 -17.76 -9.84 13.06
CA ASP A 176 -17.78 -9.95 11.59
C ASP A 176 -19.11 -9.48 10.97
N ALA A 177 -20.23 -9.53 11.71
CA ALA A 177 -21.54 -9.14 11.22
C ALA A 177 -21.73 -7.62 11.10
N ARG A 178 -21.27 -6.83 12.08
CA ARG A 178 -21.31 -5.35 12.03
C ARG A 178 -20.36 -4.81 10.96
N ARG A 179 -19.21 -5.47 10.77
CA ARG A 179 -18.20 -5.08 9.77
C ARG A 179 -18.59 -5.40 8.34
N LYS A 180 -19.25 -6.53 8.07
CA LYS A 180 -19.83 -6.80 6.72
C LYS A 180 -20.85 -5.74 6.30
N ILE A 181 -21.67 -5.27 7.25
CA ILE A 181 -22.65 -4.19 7.00
C ILE A 181 -21.93 -2.85 6.74
N MET A 182 -20.78 -2.59 7.37
CA MET A 182 -19.93 -1.43 7.07
C MET A 182 -19.18 -1.58 5.73
N GLU A 183 -18.62 -2.74 5.41
CA GLU A 183 -17.98 -3.03 4.10
C GLU A 183 -18.97 -2.91 2.93
N GLU A 184 -20.24 -3.33 3.12
CA GLU A 184 -21.32 -3.15 2.13
C GLU A 184 -21.83 -1.70 2.04
N ARG A 185 -21.78 -0.91 3.14
CA ARG A 185 -22.17 0.51 3.14
C ARG A 185 -21.04 1.45 2.70
N MET A 186 -19.78 1.07 2.88
CA MET A 186 -18.60 1.87 2.59
C MET A 186 -17.90 1.36 1.33
N GLY A 187 -18.59 1.40 0.19
CA GLY A 187 -18.06 0.98 -1.13
C GLY A 187 -16.88 1.80 -1.67
N PHE A 188 -16.12 2.48 -0.80
CA PHE A 188 -14.94 3.28 -1.11
C PHE A 188 -13.95 3.26 0.06
N ASP A 189 -13.07 2.25 0.12
CA ASP A 189 -11.91 2.24 1.00
C ASP A 189 -10.81 3.13 0.40
N ALA A 190 -10.88 4.43 0.69
CA ALA A 190 -9.94 5.42 0.17
C ALA A 190 -8.50 5.00 0.48
N TYR A 191 -7.70 4.81 -0.58
CA TYR A 191 -6.26 4.58 -0.48
C TYR A 191 -5.82 3.31 0.27
N GLY A 192 -6.67 2.29 0.36
CA GLY A 192 -6.30 0.99 0.94
C GLY A 192 -6.12 0.99 2.46
N VAL A 193 -6.60 2.04 3.15
CA VAL A 193 -6.54 2.17 4.61
C VAL A 193 -7.95 2.38 5.18
N THR A 194 -8.32 1.60 6.20
CA THR A 194 -9.54 1.82 7.00
C THR A 194 -9.23 2.76 8.17
N GLU A 195 -10.19 3.60 8.59
CA GLU A 195 -10.03 4.52 9.75
C GLU A 195 -9.58 3.81 11.05
N GLU A 196 -9.90 2.52 11.21
CA GLU A 196 -9.51 1.70 12.37
C GLU A 196 -8.22 0.86 12.16
N MET A 197 -7.21 1.36 11.45
CA MET A 197 -5.98 0.58 11.25
C MET A 197 -4.93 0.86 12.34
N PRO A 198 -4.63 -0.09 13.25
CA PRO A 198 -3.68 0.14 14.33
C PRO A 198 -2.24 0.21 13.79
N ASP A 199 -1.52 1.27 14.12
CA ASP A 199 -0.09 1.39 13.81
C ASP A 199 0.68 0.21 14.43
N PRO A 200 1.33 -0.65 13.61
CA PRO A 200 2.07 -1.81 14.10
C PRO A 200 3.24 -1.40 15.01
N VAL A 201 3.81 -0.21 14.84
CA VAL A 201 4.89 0.30 15.69
C VAL A 201 4.32 0.69 17.05
N ALA A 202 3.30 1.55 17.10
CA ALA A 202 2.62 1.91 18.35
C ALA A 202 2.11 0.67 19.12
N ARG A 203 1.57 -0.33 18.43
CA ARG A 203 1.14 -1.59 19.06
C ARG A 203 2.32 -2.35 19.70
N SER A 204 3.45 -2.43 19.00
CA SER A 204 4.65 -3.10 19.53
C SER A 204 5.21 -2.35 20.74
N VAL A 205 5.22 -1.01 20.70
CA VAL A 205 5.65 -0.16 21.82
C VAL A 205 4.76 -0.37 23.05
N ARG A 206 3.43 -0.39 22.89
CA ARG A 206 2.51 -0.69 24.01
C ARG A 206 2.77 -2.06 24.63
N ALA A 207 2.95 -3.09 23.80
CA ALA A 207 3.25 -4.43 24.31
C ALA A 207 4.58 -4.49 25.09
N LEU A 208 5.59 -3.70 24.68
CA LEU A 208 6.85 -3.58 25.42
C LEU A 208 6.66 -2.83 26.74
N LEU A 209 5.88 -1.74 26.75
CA LEU A 209 5.56 -0.99 27.97
C LEU A 209 4.79 -1.83 28.99
N ASP A 210 3.78 -2.58 28.53
CA ASP A 210 3.03 -3.52 29.38
C ASP A 210 3.97 -4.57 29.99
N HIS A 211 4.94 -5.07 29.21
CA HIS A 211 5.93 -6.01 29.72
C HIS A 211 6.90 -5.34 30.70
N MET A 212 7.33 -4.10 30.47
CA MET A 212 8.18 -3.35 31.39
C MET A 212 7.48 -3.15 32.75
N HIS A 213 6.21 -2.75 32.76
CA HIS A 213 5.43 -2.66 34.00
C HIS A 213 5.37 -3.99 34.75
N ALA A 214 5.16 -5.10 34.05
CA ALA A 214 5.16 -6.43 34.68
C ALA A 214 6.55 -6.86 35.22
N VAL A 215 7.63 -6.36 34.63
CA VAL A 215 9.01 -6.57 35.13
C VAL A 215 9.25 -5.71 36.37
N ASP A 216 8.83 -4.45 36.37
CA ASP A 216 8.96 -3.55 37.51
C ASP A 216 8.21 -4.09 38.75
N ASP A 217 6.98 -4.60 38.57
CA ASP A 217 6.21 -5.24 39.64
C ASP A 217 6.96 -6.45 40.24
N ARG A 218 7.61 -7.26 39.39
CA ARG A 218 8.41 -8.41 39.83
C ARG A 218 9.67 -7.98 40.57
N ILE A 219 10.37 -6.97 40.07
CA ILE A 219 11.56 -6.41 40.72
C ILE A 219 11.16 -5.84 42.09
N GLU A 220 10.07 -5.08 42.17
CA GLU A 220 9.60 -4.52 43.44
C GLU A 220 9.26 -5.63 44.45
N THR A 221 8.61 -6.70 43.99
CA THR A 221 8.32 -7.88 44.81
C THR A 221 9.61 -8.57 45.30
N MET A 222 10.63 -8.70 44.44
CA MET A 222 11.95 -9.21 44.80
C MET A 222 12.65 -8.32 45.83
N CYS A 223 12.67 -7.00 45.62
CA CYS A 223 13.27 -6.04 46.54
C CYS A 223 12.57 -6.08 47.92
N LYS A 224 11.23 -6.22 47.96
CA LYS A 224 10.47 -6.43 49.20
C LYS A 224 10.88 -7.72 49.91
N ALA A 225 11.13 -8.81 49.19
CA ALA A 225 11.61 -10.06 49.77
C ALA A 225 13.06 -9.95 50.28
N LEU A 226 13.96 -9.32 49.51
CA LEU A 226 15.35 -9.10 49.91
C LEU A 226 15.48 -8.24 51.15
N ARG A 227 14.65 -7.20 51.30
CA ARG A 227 14.60 -6.36 52.51
C ARG A 227 14.25 -7.14 53.78
N LYS A 228 13.51 -8.25 53.67
CA LYS A 228 13.24 -9.15 54.82
C LYS A 228 14.47 -9.97 55.23
N VAL A 229 15.39 -10.21 54.30
CA VAL A 229 16.63 -10.97 54.54
C VAL A 229 17.76 -10.04 54.98
N ASN A 230 17.87 -8.85 54.39
CA ASN A 230 18.81 -7.81 54.74
C ASN A 230 18.09 -6.45 54.82
N SER A 231 17.91 -5.93 56.04
CA SER A 231 17.25 -4.65 56.29
C SER A 231 18.00 -3.43 55.74
N GLU A 232 19.29 -3.57 55.45
CA GLU A 232 20.13 -2.49 54.89
C GLU A 232 20.04 -2.41 53.36
N TYR A 233 19.39 -3.36 52.69
CA TYR A 233 19.28 -3.36 51.22
C TYR A 233 18.40 -2.21 50.72
N GLN A 234 19.02 -1.30 49.96
CA GLN A 234 18.35 -0.22 49.22
C GLN A 234 18.43 -0.51 47.72
N ASN A 235 17.29 -0.42 47.04
CA ASN A 235 17.26 -0.43 45.59
C ASN A 235 17.70 0.95 45.10
N GLY A 236 18.58 1.01 44.10
CA GLY A 236 19.00 2.29 43.50
C GLY A 236 17.85 2.95 42.74
N GLU A 237 17.93 4.27 42.56
CA GLU A 237 17.00 5.00 41.70
C GLU A 237 17.25 4.65 40.23
N LEU A 238 16.17 4.58 39.45
CA LEU A 238 16.28 4.46 38.00
C LEU A 238 16.82 5.80 37.44
N PRO A 239 17.66 5.75 36.39
CA PRO A 239 18.07 6.96 35.70
C PRO A 239 16.84 7.68 35.13
N VAL A 240 16.83 9.01 35.27
CA VAL A 240 15.77 9.86 34.72
C VAL A 240 15.86 9.82 33.20
N LEU A 241 14.71 9.69 32.53
CA LEU A 241 14.63 9.81 31.08
C LEU A 241 14.82 11.29 30.71
N ASP A 242 15.76 11.58 29.81
CA ASP A 242 15.98 12.94 29.33
C ASP A 242 14.86 13.32 28.35
N GLU A 243 14.26 14.50 28.51
CA GLU A 243 13.23 14.97 27.57
C GLU A 243 13.83 15.23 26.18
N GLU A 244 15.11 15.63 26.11
CA GLU A 244 15.82 15.90 24.85
C GLU A 244 15.87 14.67 23.95
N ASP A 245 15.85 13.46 24.51
CA ASP A 245 15.85 12.20 23.74
C ASP A 245 14.55 11.99 22.92
N PHE A 246 13.47 12.70 23.28
CA PHE A 246 12.15 12.56 22.65
C PHE A 246 11.77 13.72 21.71
N ASP A 247 12.63 14.73 21.58
CA ASP A 247 12.35 15.90 20.73
C ASP A 247 12.11 15.53 19.25
N CYS A 248 12.70 14.44 18.77
CA CYS A 248 12.48 13.94 17.41
C CYS A 248 11.06 13.39 17.14
N VAL A 249 10.24 13.24 18.18
CA VAL A 249 8.86 12.73 18.11
C VAL A 249 7.84 13.77 18.61
N ARG A 250 8.29 14.90 19.17
CA ARG A 250 7.40 16.01 19.55
C ARG A 250 6.80 16.62 18.29
N ASP A 251 5.47 16.67 18.24
CA ASP A 251 4.73 17.29 17.16
C ASP A 251 4.72 18.81 17.43
N ASP A 252 5.55 19.59 16.72
CA ASP A 252 5.65 21.07 16.85
C ASP A 252 4.33 21.81 16.50
N SER A 253 3.25 21.07 16.25
CA SER A 253 1.96 21.57 15.79
C SER A 253 1.03 22.04 16.92
N GLU A 254 1.34 21.77 18.21
CA GLU A 254 0.54 22.26 19.34
C GLU A 254 0.80 23.74 19.71
N ASP A 255 1.87 24.36 19.21
CA ASP A 255 2.30 25.72 19.60
C ASP A 255 1.92 26.84 18.62
N ARG A 256 1.00 26.59 17.68
CA ARG A 256 0.45 27.62 16.76
C ARG A 256 -1.06 27.79 16.95
N GLY A 257 -1.47 28.17 18.15
CA GLY A 257 -2.80 28.67 18.49
C GLY A 257 -2.80 30.19 18.70
#